data_AF-A0A3Q3FHC3-F1
#
_entry.id   AF-A0A3Q3FHC3-F1
#
_cell.length_a   1.000
_cell.length_b   1.000
_cell.length_c   1.000
_cell.angle_alpha   90.00
_cell.angle_beta   90.00
_cell.angle_gamma   90.00
#
_symmetry.space_group_name_H-M   'P 1'
#
loop_
_entity.id
_entity.type
_entity.pdbx_description
1 polymer ?
#
loop_
_entity_poly.entity_id
_entity_poly.type
_entity_poly.pdbx_seq_one_letter_code
_entity_poly.pdbx_strand_id
1 'polypeptide(L)'
;MKLSLQSVCPLAFLSLCCVLIAVRESDGTFVPGRCQCPETQNGVRGQLKDLSVYQKSASCNRITVIVTLKSNNETRCLNPDSPVGKQLVRCWNRSQNLGRDAKLCLRRRRKGRGGQSQRSRQRSRGLGRKSSSSNSQ
;
A
#
# COMPACT_ATOMS: atom_id res chain seq x y z
N MET A 1 -46.84 -29.78 27.04
CA MET A 1 -45.66 -30.03 26.18
C MET A 1 -44.41 -29.88 27.04
N LYS A 2 -43.73 -30.99 27.40
CA LYS A 2 -42.48 -30.97 28.17
C LYS A 2 -41.34 -30.69 27.21
N LEU A 3 -40.97 -29.42 27.03
CA LEU A 3 -39.70 -29.09 26.37
C LEU A 3 -38.58 -29.51 27.34
N SER A 4 -37.99 -30.68 27.07
CA SER A 4 -36.89 -31.24 27.85
C SER A 4 -35.75 -30.23 27.88
N LEU A 5 -35.30 -29.87 29.09
CA LEU A 5 -34.21 -28.93 29.36
C LEU A 5 -32.94 -29.24 28.53
N GLN A 6 -32.72 -30.52 28.22
CA GLN A 6 -31.65 -31.04 27.36
C GLN A 6 -31.68 -30.49 25.92
N SER A 7 -32.86 -30.16 25.38
CA SER A 7 -33.01 -29.59 24.03
C SER A 7 -32.97 -28.07 24.03
N VAL A 8 -33.21 -27.42 25.18
CA VAL A 8 -33.24 -25.95 25.30
C VAL A 8 -31.83 -25.37 25.33
N CYS A 9 -30.91 -26.02 26.05
CA CYS A 9 -29.50 -25.61 26.12
C CYS A 9 -28.82 -25.52 24.73
N PRO A 10 -28.82 -26.55 23.86
CA PRO A 10 -28.14 -26.47 22.57
C PRO A 10 -28.77 -25.43 21.64
N LEU A 11 -30.09 -25.23 21.70
CA LEU A 11 -30.78 -24.19 20.93
C LEU A 11 -30.41 -22.78 21.41
N ALA A 12 -30.27 -22.58 22.73
CA ALA A 12 -29.81 -21.33 23.29
C ALA A 12 -28.35 -21.03 22.91
N PHE A 13 -27.47 -22.04 22.93
CA PHE A 13 -26.09 -21.90 22.48
C PHE A 13 -26.01 -21.60 20.97
N LEU A 14 -26.77 -22.29 20.13
CA LEU A 14 -26.85 -22.02 18.70
C LEU A 14 -27.33 -20.59 18.43
N SER A 15 -28.40 -20.16 19.11
CA SER A 15 -28.91 -18.79 19.03
C SER A 15 -27.85 -17.76 19.42
N LEU A 16 -27.17 -17.96 20.55
CA LEU A 16 -26.08 -17.09 21.00
C LEU A 16 -24.93 -17.05 19.99
N CYS A 17 -24.51 -18.20 19.46
CA CYS A 17 -23.48 -18.28 18.43
C CYS A 17 -23.89 -17.53 17.15
N CYS A 18 -25.14 -17.69 16.69
CA CYS A 18 -25.66 -16.95 15.55
C CYS A 18 -25.63 -15.43 15.78
N VAL A 19 -26.03 -14.96 16.97
CA VAL A 19 -25.95 -13.53 17.32
C VAL A 19 -24.51 -13.05 17.34
N LEU A 20 -23.59 -13.82 17.92
CA LEU A 20 -22.17 -13.46 17.97
C LEU A 20 -21.55 -13.39 16.56
N ILE A 21 -21.88 -14.33 15.67
CA ILE A 21 -21.42 -14.31 14.27
C ILE A 21 -22.01 -13.12 13.51
N ALA A 22 -23.31 -12.84 13.66
CA ALA A 22 -23.95 -11.69 13.04
C ALA A 22 -23.35 -10.35 13.52
N VAL A 23 -22.92 -10.25 14.78
CA VAL A 23 -22.20 -9.08 15.31
C VAL A 23 -20.77 -8.98 14.76
N ARG A 24 -20.14 -10.09 14.39
CA ARG A 24 -18.83 -10.05 13.70
C ARG A 24 -18.97 -9.59 12.24
N GLU A 25 -20.11 -9.83 11.60
CA GLU A 25 -20.42 -9.39 10.24
C GLU A 25 -21.00 -7.97 10.15
N SER A 26 -21.20 -7.28 11.27
CA SER A 26 -21.45 -5.84 11.21
C SER A 26 -20.14 -5.12 10.89
N ASP A 27 -19.83 -5.03 9.60
CA ASP A 27 -18.92 -4.02 9.09
C ASP A 27 -19.45 -2.66 9.59
N GLY A 28 -18.75 -2.12 10.59
CA GLY A 28 -19.19 -0.92 11.29
C GLY A 28 -19.59 0.15 10.29
N THR A 29 -20.81 0.68 10.44
CA THR A 29 -21.36 1.74 9.60
C THR A 29 -20.30 2.80 9.35
N PHE A 30 -19.92 2.97 8.08
CA PHE A 30 -18.92 3.95 7.66
C PHE A 30 -19.31 5.33 8.22
N VAL A 31 -18.54 5.83 9.19
CA VAL A 31 -18.70 7.18 9.71
C VAL A 31 -17.71 8.07 8.95
N PRO A 32 -18.19 8.95 8.05
CA PRO A 32 -17.31 9.86 7.32
C PRO A 32 -16.54 10.75 8.31
N GLY A 33 -15.25 10.98 8.04
CA GLY A 33 -14.48 12.04 8.71
C GLY A 33 -13.55 11.64 9.86
N ARG A 34 -13.24 10.35 10.07
CA ARG A 34 -12.29 9.90 11.12
C ARG A 34 -10.95 9.37 10.59
N CYS A 35 -10.54 9.79 9.41
CA CYS A 35 -9.18 9.48 8.94
C CYS A 35 -8.15 10.14 9.86
N GLN A 36 -7.10 9.41 10.22
CA GLN A 36 -6.03 9.92 11.11
C GLN A 36 -5.33 11.17 10.54
N CYS A 37 -5.37 11.32 9.21
CA CYS A 37 -4.86 12.48 8.50
C CYS A 37 -6.00 13.20 7.77
N PRO A 38 -6.54 14.30 8.31
CA PRO A 38 -7.52 15.14 7.60
C PRO A 38 -6.85 15.90 6.44
N GLU A 39 -5.61 16.34 6.64
CA GLU A 39 -4.80 17.01 5.64
C GLU A 39 -3.58 16.19 5.25
N THR A 40 -3.12 16.35 4.02
CA THR A 40 -1.97 15.62 3.48
C THR A 40 -1.05 16.54 2.69
N GLN A 41 0.25 16.22 2.69
CA GLN A 41 1.26 16.97 1.96
C GLN A 41 1.83 16.12 0.82
N ASN A 42 2.20 16.75 -0.30
CA ASN A 42 2.73 16.00 -1.45
C ASN A 42 4.15 15.47 -1.23
N GLY A 43 4.89 16.02 -0.27
CA GLY A 43 6.23 15.58 0.08
C GLY A 43 6.72 16.27 1.35
N VAL A 44 7.77 15.71 1.93
CA VAL A 44 8.45 16.26 3.11
C VAL A 44 9.95 16.32 2.83
N ARG A 45 10.62 17.35 3.36
CA ARG A 45 12.07 17.51 3.27
C ARG A 45 12.72 16.92 4.52
N GLY A 46 13.92 16.36 4.35
CA GLY A 46 14.70 15.80 5.46
C GLY A 46 14.83 14.27 5.42
N GLN A 47 15.51 13.72 6.42
CA GLN A 47 15.63 12.27 6.60
C GLN A 47 14.42 11.74 7.37
N LEU A 48 13.85 10.65 6.89
CA LEU A 48 12.74 9.97 7.54
C LEU A 48 13.25 8.87 8.46
N LYS A 49 12.67 8.80 9.64
CA LYS A 49 12.94 7.81 10.69
C LYS A 49 12.01 6.62 10.58
N ASP A 50 10.73 6.86 10.32
CA ASP A 50 9.70 5.80 10.34
C ASP A 50 8.59 6.01 9.29
N LEU A 51 7.91 4.91 8.97
CA LEU A 51 6.84 4.82 7.97
C LEU A 51 5.68 3.97 8.51
N SER A 52 4.50 4.59 8.60
CA SER A 52 3.24 3.90 8.90
C SER A 52 2.28 4.09 7.74
N VAL A 53 1.71 2.99 7.23
CA VAL A 53 0.71 3.01 6.16
C VAL A 53 -0.51 2.26 6.65
N TYR A 54 -1.66 2.93 6.63
CA TYR A 54 -2.95 2.34 6.93
C TYR A 54 -3.75 2.18 5.65
N GLN A 55 -4.25 0.98 5.41
CA GLN A 55 -5.17 0.72 4.31
C GLN A 55 -6.55 1.32 4.60
N LYS A 56 -7.41 1.32 3.58
CA LYS A 56 -8.81 1.71 3.74
C LYS A 56 -9.47 0.79 4.78
N SER A 57 -10.29 1.38 5.64
CA SER A 57 -11.04 0.69 6.69
C SER A 57 -12.45 1.28 6.81
N ALA A 58 -13.31 0.65 7.62
CA ALA A 58 -14.64 1.17 7.94
C ALA A 58 -14.61 2.62 8.47
N SER A 59 -13.51 3.04 9.09
CA SER A 59 -13.34 4.40 9.64
C SER A 59 -12.68 5.39 8.67
N CYS A 60 -12.07 4.92 7.58
CA CYS A 60 -11.38 5.78 6.62
C CYS A 60 -11.35 5.15 5.22
N ASN A 61 -11.97 5.82 4.24
CA ASN A 61 -12.04 5.34 2.86
C ASN A 61 -10.78 5.64 2.02
N ARG A 62 -9.74 6.21 2.63
CA ARG A 62 -8.47 6.59 1.97
C ARG A 62 -7.30 5.86 2.60
N ILE A 63 -6.29 5.55 1.78
CA ILE A 63 -5.01 5.08 2.30
C ILE A 63 -4.34 6.24 3.02
N THR A 64 -3.88 6.00 4.24
CA THR A 64 -3.18 7.01 5.04
C THR A 64 -1.70 6.68 5.11
N VAL A 65 -0.85 7.63 4.74
CA VAL A 65 0.61 7.48 4.77
C VAL A 65 1.17 8.48 5.78
N ILE A 66 1.80 7.99 6.84
CA ILE A 66 2.40 8.81 7.89
C ILE A 66 3.90 8.53 7.91
N VAL A 67 4.68 9.59 7.92
CA VAL A 67 6.15 9.51 8.03
C VAL A 67 6.61 10.29 9.24
N THR A 68 7.63 9.75 9.92
CA THR A 68 8.26 10.41 11.07
C THR A 68 9.60 10.98 10.63
N LEU A 69 9.83 12.27 10.88
CA LEU A 69 11.10 12.94 10.58
C LEU A 69 12.18 12.58 11.62
N LYS A 70 13.42 12.37 11.18
CA LYS A 70 14.53 12.04 12.08
C LYS A 70 15.04 13.26 12.85
N SER A 71 14.90 14.46 12.29
CA SER A 71 15.41 15.71 12.89
C SER A 71 14.70 16.09 14.18
N ASN A 72 13.36 15.99 14.21
CA ASN A 72 12.52 16.48 15.30
C ASN A 72 11.51 15.44 15.79
N ASN A 73 11.55 14.19 15.29
CA ASN A 73 10.55 13.15 15.55
C ASN A 73 9.11 13.55 15.22
N GLU A 74 8.92 14.58 14.39
CA GLU A 74 7.60 15.04 14.00
C GLU A 74 6.97 14.08 12.99
N THR A 75 5.68 13.83 13.17
CA THR A 75 4.90 13.01 12.23
C THR A 75 4.21 13.90 11.21
N ARG A 76 4.25 13.48 9.94
CA ARG A 76 3.63 14.20 8.83
C ARG A 76 2.84 13.24 7.95
N CYS A 77 1.67 13.69 7.55
CA CYS A 77 0.79 12.97 6.63
C CYS A 77 1.20 13.26 5.18
N LEU A 78 1.42 12.20 4.40
CA LEU A 78 1.70 12.29 2.98
C LEU A 78 0.48 11.91 2.15
N ASN A 79 0.31 12.62 1.03
CA ASN A 79 -0.70 12.30 0.04
C ASN A 79 -0.34 10.97 -0.63
N PRO A 80 -1.18 9.91 -0.53
CA PRO A 80 -0.89 8.61 -1.15
C PRO A 80 -0.76 8.70 -2.68
N ASP A 81 -1.33 9.73 -3.32
CA ASP A 81 -1.30 9.93 -4.76
C ASP A 81 -0.09 10.71 -5.26
N SER A 82 0.69 11.32 -4.37
CA SER A 82 1.92 12.02 -4.73
C SER A 82 2.99 11.03 -5.23
N PRO A 83 3.99 11.48 -6.01
CA PRO A 83 5.07 10.59 -6.47
C PRO A 83 5.79 9.88 -5.32
N VAL A 84 6.03 10.60 -4.22
CA VAL A 84 6.67 10.05 -3.01
C VAL A 84 5.71 9.10 -2.28
N GLY A 85 4.45 9.51 -2.09
CA GLY A 85 3.41 8.67 -1.47
C GLY A 85 3.22 7.34 -2.20
N LYS A 86 3.02 7.39 -3.52
CA LYS A 86 2.91 6.20 -4.39
C LYS A 86 4.11 5.27 -4.27
N GLN A 87 5.32 5.83 -4.21
CA GLN A 87 6.53 5.03 -4.04
C GLN A 87 6.56 4.31 -2.68
N LEU A 88 6.23 5.02 -1.60
CA LEU A 88 6.20 4.47 -0.25
C LEU A 88 5.13 3.37 -0.14
N VAL A 89 3.91 3.62 -0.63
CA VAL A 89 2.81 2.64 -0.61
C VAL A 89 3.18 1.38 -1.39
N ARG A 90 3.76 1.51 -2.59
CA ARG A 90 4.20 0.35 -3.39
C ARG A 90 5.28 -0.47 -2.70
N CYS A 91 6.24 0.20 -2.07
CA CYS A 91 7.30 -0.49 -1.33
C CYS A 91 6.74 -1.17 -0.08
N TRP A 92 5.89 -0.46 0.68
CA TRP A 92 5.25 -0.97 1.88
C TRP A 92 4.41 -2.22 1.57
N ASN A 93 3.59 -2.20 0.52
CA ASN A 93 2.80 -3.36 0.10
C ASN A 93 3.71 -4.57 -0.21
N ARG A 94 4.81 -4.36 -0.92
CA ARG A 94 5.81 -5.42 -1.14
C ARG A 94 6.44 -5.92 0.15
N SER A 95 6.73 -5.01 1.08
CA SER A 95 7.32 -5.35 2.38
C SER A 95 6.40 -6.23 3.21
N GLN A 96 5.11 -5.88 3.27
CA GLN A 96 4.08 -6.64 3.98
C GLN A 96 3.95 -8.06 3.43
N ASN A 97 3.85 -8.22 2.11
CA ASN A 97 3.76 -9.54 1.47
C ASN A 97 5.00 -10.43 1.72
N LEU A 98 6.13 -9.84 2.07
CA LEU A 98 7.39 -10.54 2.33
C LEU A 98 7.74 -10.61 3.82
N GLY A 99 6.87 -10.14 4.71
CA GLY A 99 7.13 -10.09 6.16
C GLY A 99 8.31 -9.22 6.56
N ARG A 100 8.64 -8.17 5.80
CA ARG A 100 9.80 -7.29 6.06
C ARG A 100 9.39 -5.98 6.71
N ASP A 101 10.33 -5.37 7.44
CA ASP A 101 10.15 -4.07 8.08
C ASP A 101 9.96 -2.92 7.05
N ALA A 102 8.85 -2.20 7.16
CA ALA A 102 8.51 -1.05 6.33
C ALA A 102 9.59 0.06 6.31
N LYS A 103 10.43 0.17 7.35
CA LYS A 103 11.54 1.15 7.40
C LYS A 103 12.52 1.01 6.24
N LEU A 104 12.61 -0.16 5.62
CA LEU A 104 13.43 -0.37 4.41
C LEU A 104 12.98 0.52 3.24
N CYS A 105 11.70 0.94 3.21
CA CYS A 105 11.13 1.78 2.17
C CYS A 105 11.54 3.26 2.28
N LEU A 106 12.05 3.67 3.44
CA LEU A 106 12.59 5.00 3.68
C LEU A 106 14.03 5.13 3.19
N ARG A 107 14.73 4.01 3.03
CA ARG A 107 16.09 4.03 2.51
C ARG A 107 16.04 4.59 1.10
N ARG A 108 16.78 5.66 0.88
CA ARG A 108 16.93 6.32 -0.42
C ARG A 108 17.48 5.27 -1.39
N ARG A 109 16.61 4.54 -2.09
CA ARG A 109 17.01 3.87 -3.33
C ARG A 109 17.42 5.03 -4.22
N ARG A 110 18.74 5.28 -4.33
CA ARG A 110 19.32 5.96 -5.48
C ARG A 110 18.84 5.15 -6.66
N LYS A 111 17.67 5.49 -7.19
CA LYS A 111 17.15 4.86 -8.38
C LYS A 111 18.09 5.36 -9.45
N GLY A 112 19.05 4.51 -9.82
CA GLY A 112 19.73 4.61 -11.10
C GLY A 112 18.65 4.80 -12.15
N ARG A 113 18.39 6.06 -12.51
CA ARG A 113 17.74 6.45 -13.75
C ARG A 113 18.71 6.04 -14.87
N GLY A 114 18.83 4.74 -15.12
CA GLY A 114 19.80 4.19 -16.07
C GLY A 114 19.30 2.93 -16.79
N GLY A 115 18.10 2.45 -16.51
CA GLY A 115 17.65 1.14 -17.01
C GLY A 115 16.71 1.15 -18.22
N GLN A 116 16.30 2.31 -18.77
CA GLN A 116 15.24 2.33 -19.79
C GLN A 116 15.58 3.07 -21.10
N SER A 117 16.80 3.63 -21.25
CA SER A 117 17.15 4.42 -22.45
C SER A 117 18.15 3.74 -23.40
N GLN A 118 18.75 2.60 -23.06
CA GLN A 118 19.72 1.94 -23.96
C GLN A 118 19.11 0.92 -24.93
N ARG A 119 17.90 0.39 -24.68
CA ARG A 119 17.29 -0.63 -25.57
C ARG A 119 16.74 -0.07 -26.89
N SER A 120 16.42 1.23 -26.99
CA SER A 120 15.93 1.82 -28.24
C SER A 120 17.04 2.28 -29.19
N ARG A 121 18.23 2.64 -28.67
CA ARG A 121 19.35 3.16 -29.51
C ARG A 121 20.11 2.08 -30.29
N GLN A 122 20.08 0.82 -29.88
CA GLN A 122 20.74 -0.25 -30.66
C GLN A 122 19.93 -0.69 -31.88
N ARG A 123 18.60 -0.54 -31.87
CA ARG A 123 17.74 -1.01 -32.97
C ARG A 123 17.79 -0.13 -34.21
N SER A 124 18.07 1.17 -34.07
CA SER A 124 18.21 2.10 -35.21
C SER A 124 19.57 2.01 -35.92
N ARG A 125 20.63 1.53 -35.24
CA ARG A 125 21.96 1.38 -35.86
C ARG A 125 22.15 0.08 -36.65
N GLY A 126 21.28 -0.91 -36.46
CA GLY A 126 21.34 -2.20 -37.18
C GLY A 126 20.73 -2.18 -38.59
N LEU A 127 19.87 -1.20 -38.90
CA LEU A 127 19.18 -1.11 -40.20
C LEU A 127 19.90 -0.23 -41.23
N GLY A 128 20.92 0.55 -40.82
CA GLY A 128 21.67 1.43 -41.73
C GLY A 128 22.93 0.82 -42.37
N ARG A 129 23.25 -0.45 -42.08
CA ARG A 129 24.47 -1.13 -42.60
C ARG A 129 24.22 -2.14 -43.72
N LYS A 130 22.99 -2.26 -44.21
CA LYS A 130 22.60 -3.26 -45.23
C LYS A 130 22.37 -2.70 -46.64
N SER A 131 22.80 -1.48 -46.96
CA SER A 131 22.61 -0.87 -48.29
C SER A 131 23.92 -0.49 -49.01
N SER A 132 25.02 -1.20 -48.77
CA SER A 132 26.28 -0.93 -49.47
C SER A 132 27.03 -2.23 -49.76
N SER A 133 26.49 -3.05 -50.66
CA SER A 133 27.26 -4.03 -51.45
C SER A 133 26.33 -4.65 -52.49
N SER A 134 26.23 -4.00 -53.65
CA SER A 134 25.80 -4.66 -54.88
C SER A 134 26.86 -4.34 -55.93
N ASN A 135 27.75 -5.33 -56.03
CA ASN A 135 28.79 -5.63 -57.00
C ASN A 135 28.91 -4.76 -58.26
N SER A 136 30.13 -4.25 -58.45
CA SER A 136 30.76 -4.12 -59.76
C SER A 136 31.69 -5.33 -59.96
N GLN A 137 31.40 -6.16 -60.96
CA GLN A 137 32.35 -6.96 -61.75
C GLN A 137 31.60 -7.57 -62.92
#